data_AF-A0A7Y2T4S3-F1
#
_entry.id   AF-A0A7Y2T4S3-F1
#
_cell.length_a   1.000
_cell.length_b   1.000
_cell.length_c   1.000
_cell.angle_alpha   90.00
_cell.angle_beta   90.00
_cell.angle_gamma   90.00
#
_symmetry.space_group_name_H-M   'P 1'
#
loop_
_entity.id
_entity.type
_entity.pdbx_description
1 polymer ?
#
loop_
_entity_poly.entity_id
_entity_poly.type
_entity_poly.pdbx_seq_one_letter_code
_entity_poly.pdbx_strand_id
1 'polypeptide(L)'
;MEIPYIVEPRKDTGLNNSKIAIWLFLASEVMLFGGLFSGYVFLRVYADYPWPERTLPVLPGLINTFVLIGSSVTVVFAWVSLKLRQWRKFQIYMTITIVCAALFMVLKGIEYKAKFAHQAIRLDDYTVIEGHAHPQGAHADHTDHGDHGDHDGHAAHGAHGPKKNLNISAESVQINLRRVDDIYYEVLGAQYDDGGFVLADEVKLSGGAVLAKGAKISKALIEQAKDDFLDAVANNSELDIAANREAWVDVRAALPGKRYWEKDVKELLVKQISLRKAERKDQYRLPVPSLTFVPASGQAQISVDPYWGKLSNPKQGEKANLKLKDQTVIFGIAADSSIGLDVDGIDFRHTVMKAEEKGIDPTVAINNSWLLQHENMKAIWEKHKLITAKLEERIKDKGHKPTENDIYRINWQEIAGLQEKTIEELETMSHAEILALYPGDIEGFAGPNHSKIEFPSITVPREQVRFESVFSPRWNTYYATYFTITGLHGLHVIAGALVLAYYLFFGRKMYNENPEWLANRVEIGGLFWHFVDLVWIFLFPILYLM
;
A
#
# COMPACT_ATOMS: atom_id res chain seq x y z
N MET A 1 -13.12 -21.40 46.01
CA MET A 1 -13.75 -22.21 44.94
C MET A 1 -12.62 -22.64 44.02
N GLU A 2 -12.10 -23.85 44.20
CA GLU A 2 -11.12 -24.40 43.26
C GLU A 2 -11.83 -24.66 41.95
N ILE A 3 -11.31 -24.11 40.86
CA ILE A 3 -11.79 -24.39 39.50
C ILE A 3 -10.95 -25.58 39.02
N PRO A 4 -11.47 -26.83 39.07
CA PRO A 4 -10.64 -28.05 39.00
C PRO A 4 -9.80 -28.17 37.73
N TYR A 5 -10.29 -27.59 36.62
CA TYR A 5 -9.81 -27.86 35.28
C TYR A 5 -8.51 -27.12 34.86
N ILE A 6 -7.98 -26.23 35.71
CA ILE A 6 -6.75 -25.45 35.43
C ILE A 6 -5.52 -26.08 36.11
N VAL A 7 -5.72 -26.80 37.21
CA VAL A 7 -4.63 -27.29 38.08
C VAL A 7 -4.49 -28.80 38.04
N GLU A 8 -5.60 -29.54 37.98
CA GLU A 8 -5.57 -31.00 37.94
C GLU A 8 -5.36 -31.53 36.52
N PRO A 9 -4.34 -32.38 36.29
CA PRO A 9 -4.19 -33.09 35.03
C PRO A 9 -5.35 -34.05 34.81
N ARG A 10 -5.86 -34.17 33.57
CA ARG A 10 -6.81 -35.24 33.25
C ARG A 10 -6.13 -36.60 33.42
N LYS A 11 -6.86 -37.57 33.95
CA LYS A 11 -6.38 -38.95 34.12
C LYS A 11 -5.98 -39.59 32.78
N ASP A 12 -6.67 -39.25 31.70
CA ASP A 12 -6.46 -39.88 30.39
C ASP A 12 -5.24 -39.33 29.65
N THR A 13 -4.98 -38.01 29.75
CA THR A 13 -3.93 -37.34 28.97
C THR A 13 -2.74 -36.86 29.79
N GLY A 14 -2.84 -36.82 31.12
CA GLY A 14 -1.82 -36.25 32.00
C GLY A 14 -1.62 -34.74 31.84
N LEU A 15 -2.51 -34.04 31.10
CA LEU A 15 -2.45 -32.61 30.83
C LEU A 15 -3.69 -31.90 31.39
N ASN A 16 -3.54 -30.64 31.79
CA ASN A 16 -4.68 -29.79 32.17
C ASN A 16 -5.41 -29.27 30.91
N ASN A 17 -6.65 -28.80 31.07
CA ASN A 17 -7.47 -28.35 29.94
C ASN A 17 -6.83 -27.18 29.20
N SER A 18 -6.20 -26.28 29.93
CA SER A 18 -5.58 -25.09 29.35
C SER A 18 -4.36 -25.42 28.49
N LYS A 19 -3.57 -26.45 28.85
CA LYS A 19 -2.47 -26.95 28.01
C LYS A 19 -2.98 -27.59 26.73
N ILE A 20 -4.05 -28.38 26.81
CA ILE A 20 -4.66 -28.96 25.59
C ILE A 20 -5.18 -27.83 24.69
N ALA A 21 -5.88 -26.85 25.25
CA ALA A 21 -6.41 -25.72 24.51
C ALA A 21 -5.32 -24.90 23.81
N ILE A 22 -4.22 -24.60 24.50
CA ILE A 22 -3.12 -23.85 23.87
C ILE A 22 -2.43 -24.68 22.79
N TRP A 23 -2.22 -25.98 22.97
CA TRP A 23 -1.64 -26.82 21.91
C TRP A 23 -2.52 -26.90 20.67
N LEU A 24 -3.84 -27.01 20.84
CA LEU A 24 -4.79 -26.95 19.72
C LEU A 24 -4.78 -25.59 19.02
N PHE A 25 -4.73 -24.51 19.79
CA PHE A 25 -4.61 -23.15 19.26
C PHE A 25 -3.29 -22.99 18.48
N LEU A 26 -2.15 -23.41 19.05
CA LEU A 26 -0.85 -23.36 18.39
C LEU A 26 -0.83 -24.20 17.11
N ALA A 27 -1.46 -25.37 17.09
CA ALA A 27 -1.60 -26.16 15.88
C ALA A 27 -2.39 -25.41 14.80
N SER A 28 -3.45 -24.68 15.16
CA SER A 28 -4.19 -23.85 14.20
C SER A 28 -3.35 -22.68 13.65
N GLU A 29 -2.51 -22.07 14.48
CA GLU A 29 -1.60 -21.00 14.07
C GLU A 29 -0.48 -21.51 13.16
N VAL A 30 0.07 -22.70 13.44
CA VAL A 30 1.02 -23.37 12.54
C VAL A 30 0.40 -23.57 11.15
N MET A 31 -0.87 -23.96 11.08
CA MET A 31 -1.57 -24.10 9.79
C MET A 31 -1.80 -22.76 9.10
N LEU A 32 -2.15 -21.70 9.85
CA LEU A 32 -2.33 -20.34 9.33
C LEU A 32 -1.02 -19.81 8.73
N PHE A 33 0.06 -19.76 9.51
CA PHE A 33 1.36 -19.28 9.04
C PHE A 33 1.98 -20.22 8.00
N GLY A 34 1.80 -21.53 8.14
CA GLY A 34 2.22 -22.52 7.14
C GLY A 34 1.58 -22.29 5.78
N GLY A 35 0.29 -21.96 5.74
CA GLY A 35 -0.41 -21.56 4.52
C GLY A 35 0.14 -20.27 3.92
N LEU A 36 0.39 -19.25 4.75
CA LEU A 36 0.96 -17.97 4.30
C LEU A 36 2.39 -18.12 3.78
N PHE A 37 3.25 -18.89 4.45
CA PHE A 37 4.62 -19.17 4.01
C PHE A 37 4.63 -19.96 2.71
N SER A 38 3.79 -20.98 2.60
CA SER A 38 3.64 -21.75 1.35
C SER A 38 3.17 -20.87 0.21
N GLY A 39 2.21 -19.97 0.48
CA GLY A 39 1.74 -18.97 -0.48
C GLY A 39 2.85 -18.01 -0.94
N TYR A 40 3.67 -17.51 -0.02
CA TYR A 40 4.83 -16.67 -0.37
C TYR A 40 5.84 -17.43 -1.24
N VAL A 41 6.22 -18.65 -0.86
CA VAL A 41 7.16 -19.46 -1.63
C VAL A 41 6.61 -19.75 -3.03
N PHE A 42 5.31 -20.09 -3.14
CA PHE A 42 4.67 -20.31 -4.43
C PHE A 42 4.69 -19.05 -5.30
N LEU A 43 4.29 -17.90 -4.74
CA LEU A 43 4.29 -16.62 -5.46
C LEU A 43 5.68 -16.20 -5.90
N ARG A 44 6.71 -16.53 -5.11
CA ARG A 44 8.10 -16.26 -5.44
C ARG A 44 8.61 -17.17 -6.56
N VAL A 45 8.41 -18.48 -6.44
CA VAL A 45 8.93 -19.47 -7.41
C VAL A 45 8.29 -19.30 -8.78
N TYR A 46 7.03 -18.89 -8.82
CA TYR A 46 6.27 -18.65 -10.04
C TYR A 46 6.07 -17.16 -10.34
N ALA A 47 6.87 -16.27 -9.74
CA ALA A 47 6.82 -14.86 -10.06
C ALA A 47 7.17 -14.68 -11.54
N ASP A 48 6.25 -14.09 -12.29
CA ASP A 48 6.42 -13.70 -13.70
C ASP A 48 7.07 -12.31 -13.81
N TYR A 49 7.73 -11.86 -12.75
CA TYR A 49 8.40 -10.58 -12.66
C TYR A 49 9.59 -10.64 -11.69
N PRO A 50 10.53 -9.67 -11.77
CA PRO A 50 11.72 -9.65 -10.93
C PRO A 50 11.39 -9.66 -9.43
N TRP A 51 11.79 -10.74 -8.74
CA TRP A 51 11.55 -10.95 -7.30
C TRP A 51 12.85 -11.29 -6.55
N PRO A 52 13.13 -10.69 -5.38
CA PRO A 52 12.45 -9.54 -4.79
C PRO A 52 12.80 -8.24 -5.56
N GLU A 53 11.90 -7.26 -5.54
CA GLU A 53 12.20 -5.96 -6.16
C GLU A 53 13.31 -5.22 -5.39
N ARG A 54 13.35 -5.32 -4.05
CA ARG A 54 14.42 -4.73 -3.23
C ARG A 54 14.84 -5.68 -2.10
N THR A 55 16.14 -5.81 -1.88
CA THR A 55 16.68 -6.53 -0.71
C THR A 55 16.40 -5.75 0.57
N LEU A 56 15.88 -6.43 1.59
CA LEU A 56 15.63 -5.80 2.88
C LEU A 56 16.95 -5.63 3.65
N PRO A 57 17.08 -4.59 4.50
CA PRO A 57 18.25 -4.46 5.34
C PRO A 57 18.31 -5.63 6.33
N VAL A 58 19.35 -6.45 6.21
CA VAL A 58 19.48 -7.71 6.96
C VAL A 58 19.76 -7.44 8.45
N LEU A 59 20.55 -6.40 8.75
CA LEU A 59 21.02 -6.11 10.11
C LEU A 59 19.88 -5.83 11.13
N PRO A 60 18.88 -4.96 10.88
CA PRO A 60 17.74 -4.81 11.80
C PRO A 60 16.93 -6.09 11.96
N GLY A 61 16.77 -6.85 10.88
CA GLY A 61 16.11 -8.15 10.93
C GLY A 61 16.85 -9.12 11.85
N LEU A 62 18.18 -9.17 11.74
CA LEU A 62 19.04 -10.02 12.55
C LEU A 62 19.02 -9.61 14.04
N ILE A 63 19.11 -8.32 14.35
CA ILE A 63 19.00 -7.82 15.72
C ILE A 63 17.64 -8.21 16.32
N ASN A 64 16.56 -8.00 15.58
CA ASN A 64 15.22 -8.41 15.99
C ASN A 64 15.12 -9.92 16.29
N THR A 65 15.76 -10.74 15.46
CA THR A 65 15.83 -12.19 15.67
C THR A 65 16.51 -12.53 17.01
N PHE A 66 17.65 -11.92 17.33
CA PHE A 66 18.32 -12.15 18.61
C PHE A 66 17.51 -11.61 19.81
N VAL A 67 16.85 -10.45 19.66
CA VAL A 67 16.00 -9.86 20.69
C VAL A 67 14.84 -10.80 21.04
N LEU A 68 14.16 -11.35 20.04
CA LEU A 68 13.05 -12.28 20.25
C LEU A 68 13.52 -13.60 20.86
N ILE A 69 14.50 -14.28 20.26
CA ILE A 69 15.03 -15.54 20.80
C ILE A 69 15.53 -15.38 22.24
N GLY A 70 16.23 -14.28 22.53
CA GLY A 70 16.67 -13.94 23.88
C GLY A 70 15.50 -13.72 24.83
N SER A 71 14.41 -13.10 24.37
CA SER A 71 13.20 -12.89 25.16
C SER A 71 12.54 -14.21 25.58
N SER A 72 12.51 -15.22 24.72
CA SER A 72 12.00 -16.55 25.08
C SER A 72 12.72 -17.15 26.28
N VAL A 73 14.05 -17.06 26.33
CA VAL A 73 14.85 -17.59 27.45
C VAL A 73 14.44 -16.89 28.76
N THR A 74 14.17 -15.59 28.71
CA THR A 74 13.71 -14.84 29.90
C THR A 74 12.32 -15.28 30.37
N VAL A 75 11.41 -15.67 29.49
CA VAL A 75 10.10 -16.21 29.88
C VAL A 75 10.25 -17.53 30.65
N VAL A 76 11.15 -18.42 30.20
CA VAL A 76 11.45 -19.67 30.92
C VAL A 76 11.99 -19.35 32.32
N PHE A 77 12.92 -18.41 32.44
CA PHE A 77 13.43 -18.00 33.75
C PHE A 77 12.39 -17.33 34.64
N ALA A 78 11.44 -16.58 34.06
CA ALA A 78 10.31 -16.02 34.78
C ALA A 78 9.42 -17.14 35.37
N TRP A 79 9.14 -18.17 34.57
CA TRP A 79 8.39 -19.35 35.01
C TRP A 79 9.13 -20.14 36.10
N VAL A 80 10.42 -20.44 35.91
CA VAL A 80 11.26 -21.13 36.92
C VAL A 80 11.28 -20.33 38.22
N SER A 81 11.39 -19.01 38.14
CA SER A 81 11.39 -18.13 39.32
C SER A 81 10.08 -18.23 40.10
N LEU A 82 8.94 -18.40 39.42
CA LEU A 82 7.66 -18.64 40.10
C LEU A 82 7.62 -20.00 40.80
N LYS A 83 8.14 -21.06 40.17
CA LYS A 83 8.25 -22.39 40.78
C LYS A 83 9.18 -22.40 42.00
N LEU A 84 10.26 -21.61 41.96
CA LEU A 84 11.18 -21.39 43.09
C LEU A 84 10.67 -20.38 44.12
N ARG A 85 9.45 -19.85 43.97
CA ARG A 85 8.83 -18.85 44.86
C ARG A 85 9.62 -17.54 44.97
N GLN A 86 10.27 -17.13 43.89
CA GLN A 86 11.09 -15.92 43.79
C GLN A 86 10.36 -14.83 42.99
N TRP A 87 9.38 -14.18 43.63
CA TRP A 87 8.56 -13.12 43.01
C TRP A 87 9.38 -12.00 42.34
N ARG A 88 10.41 -11.49 43.03
CA ARG A 88 11.23 -10.39 42.48
C ARG A 88 11.93 -10.79 41.19
N LYS A 89 12.45 -12.01 41.10
CA LYS A 89 13.10 -12.50 39.88
C LYS A 89 12.10 -12.71 38.75
N PHE A 90 10.91 -13.23 39.06
CA PHE A 90 9.81 -13.28 38.09
C PHE A 90 9.53 -11.89 37.49
N GLN A 91 9.41 -10.86 38.32
CA GLN A 91 9.16 -9.49 37.84
C GLN A 91 10.27 -8.99 36.93
N ILE A 92 11.54 -9.20 37.31
CA ILE A 92 12.70 -8.79 36.50
C ILE A 92 12.66 -9.48 35.13
N TYR A 93 12.59 -10.81 35.10
CA TYR A 93 12.62 -11.56 33.85
C TYR A 93 11.42 -11.24 32.95
N MET A 94 10.22 -11.14 33.51
CA MET A 94 9.03 -10.79 32.76
C MET A 94 9.09 -9.35 32.21
N THR A 95 9.67 -8.41 32.98
CA THR A 95 9.89 -7.03 32.51
C THR A 95 10.87 -7.02 31.33
N ILE A 96 11.96 -7.80 31.40
CA ILE A 96 12.91 -7.93 30.29
C ILE A 96 12.19 -8.43 29.04
N THR A 97 11.34 -9.46 29.15
CA THR A 97 10.57 -9.96 28.00
C THR A 97 9.72 -8.86 27.36
N ILE A 98 8.97 -8.09 28.17
CA ILE A 98 8.10 -7.01 27.68
C ILE A 98 8.92 -5.89 27.03
N VAL A 99 10.09 -5.56 27.59
CA VAL A 99 11.00 -4.57 26.99
C VAL A 99 11.55 -5.07 25.65
N CYS A 100 11.92 -6.35 25.54
CA CYS A 100 12.33 -6.95 24.27
C CYS A 100 11.20 -6.91 23.22
N ALA A 101 9.96 -7.20 23.63
CA ALA A 101 8.79 -7.09 22.76
C ALA A 101 8.59 -5.66 22.24
N ALA A 102 8.68 -4.67 23.12
CA ALA A 102 8.57 -3.27 22.76
C ALA A 102 9.71 -2.85 21.82
N LEU A 103 10.95 -3.26 22.10
CA LEU A 103 12.11 -3.02 21.24
C LEU A 103 11.90 -3.59 19.83
N PHE A 104 11.44 -4.84 19.73
CA PHE A 104 11.11 -5.47 18.46
C PHE A 104 10.08 -4.65 17.67
N MET A 105 8.99 -4.25 18.33
CA MET A 105 7.93 -3.45 17.69
C MET A 105 8.41 -2.06 17.26
N VAL A 106 9.28 -1.41 18.04
CA VAL A 106 9.88 -0.12 17.68
C VAL A 106 10.79 -0.26 16.46
N LEU A 107 11.70 -1.25 16.45
CA LEU A 107 12.59 -1.49 15.32
C LEU A 107 11.80 -1.79 14.04
N LYS A 108 10.70 -2.56 14.14
CA LYS A 108 9.79 -2.79 13.02
C LYS A 108 9.01 -1.55 12.59
N GLY A 109 8.56 -0.74 13.55
CA GLY A 109 7.92 0.54 13.26
C GLY A 109 8.84 1.48 12.47
N ILE A 110 10.12 1.56 12.84
CA ILE A 110 11.14 2.34 12.13
C ILE A 110 11.33 1.81 10.70
N GLU A 111 11.46 0.50 10.54
CA GLU A 111 11.62 -0.14 9.24
C GLU A 111 10.40 0.08 8.32
N TYR A 112 9.19 0.04 8.87
CA TYR A 112 7.95 0.35 8.15
C TYR A 112 7.86 1.81 7.76
N LYS A 113 8.16 2.72 8.69
CA LYS A 113 8.17 4.16 8.42
C LYS A 113 9.11 4.49 7.27
N ALA A 114 10.32 3.92 7.26
CA ALA A 114 11.27 4.11 6.16
C ALA A 114 10.70 3.64 4.82
N LYS A 115 9.99 2.50 4.77
CA LYS A 115 9.34 2.02 3.55
C LYS A 115 8.19 2.93 3.10
N PHE A 116 7.33 3.38 4.01
CA PHE A 116 6.22 4.27 3.66
C PHE A 116 6.66 5.69 3.29
N ALA A 117 7.83 6.13 3.75
CA ALA A 117 8.42 7.41 3.35
C ALA A 117 9.07 7.36 1.96
N HIS A 118 9.34 6.15 1.45
CA HIS A 118 10.10 5.94 0.23
C HIS A 118 9.17 5.72 -0.96
N GLN A 119 9.43 6.45 -2.04
CA GLN A 119 8.64 6.46 -3.26
C GLN A 119 9.26 5.57 -4.34
N ALA A 120 8.41 4.86 -5.06
CA ALA A 120 8.77 4.17 -6.28
C ALA A 120 7.89 4.63 -7.45
N ILE A 121 8.52 4.78 -8.62
CA ILE A 121 7.87 5.17 -9.86
C ILE A 121 8.28 4.17 -10.93
N ARG A 122 7.30 3.54 -11.57
CA ARG A 122 7.48 2.75 -12.77
C ARG A 122 7.17 3.63 -13.96
N LEU A 123 8.16 3.79 -14.83
CA LEU A 123 8.05 4.56 -16.05
C LEU A 123 7.30 3.78 -17.14
N ASP A 124 6.91 4.48 -18.20
CA ASP A 124 6.20 3.90 -19.35
C ASP A 124 7.01 2.84 -20.10
N ASP A 125 8.34 2.96 -20.08
CA ASP A 125 9.29 1.96 -20.60
C ASP A 125 9.53 0.78 -19.64
N TYR A 126 8.83 0.73 -18.51
CA TYR A 126 8.95 -0.26 -17.42
C TYR A 126 10.20 -0.11 -16.53
N THR A 127 11.01 0.93 -16.71
CA THR A 127 12.10 1.25 -15.77
C THR A 127 11.51 1.60 -14.42
N VAL A 128 12.10 1.09 -13.34
CA VAL A 128 11.71 1.45 -11.98
C VAL A 128 12.78 2.35 -11.38
N ILE A 129 12.34 3.49 -10.85
CA ILE A 129 13.16 4.40 -10.06
C ILE A 129 12.60 4.48 -8.64
N GLU A 130 13.50 4.54 -7.68
CA GLU A 130 13.23 4.53 -6.25
C GLU A 130 13.91 5.75 -5.61
N GLY A 131 13.27 6.33 -4.58
CA GLY A 131 13.79 7.53 -3.95
C GLY A 131 12.85 8.23 -2.98
N HIS A 132 13.20 9.47 -2.63
CA HIS A 132 12.36 10.36 -1.84
C HIS A 132 11.73 11.43 -2.73
N ALA A 133 10.40 11.51 -2.72
CA ALA A 133 9.67 12.45 -3.56
C ALA A 133 9.45 13.79 -2.86
N HIS A 134 9.62 14.87 -3.60
CA HIS A 134 9.47 16.24 -3.12
C HIS A 134 8.06 16.80 -3.38
N PRO A 135 7.62 17.81 -2.61
CA PRO A 135 6.45 18.59 -2.96
C PRO A 135 6.61 19.23 -4.34
N GLN A 136 5.53 19.23 -5.11
CA GLN A 136 5.52 19.80 -6.45
C GLN A 136 5.80 21.31 -6.42
N GLY A 137 6.71 21.79 -7.27
CA GLY A 137 7.14 23.19 -7.31
C GLY A 137 8.24 23.58 -6.32
N ALA A 138 8.69 22.65 -5.46
CA ALA A 138 9.99 22.79 -4.81
C ALA A 138 11.07 22.55 -5.88
N HIS A 139 11.60 23.63 -6.45
CA HIS A 139 12.78 23.51 -7.31
C HIS A 139 13.92 22.87 -6.54
N ALA A 140 14.69 22.02 -7.21
CA ALA A 140 15.94 21.42 -6.74
C ALA A 140 17.06 22.47 -6.63
N ASP A 141 16.80 23.59 -5.95
CA ASP A 141 17.80 24.58 -5.64
C ASP A 141 18.23 24.36 -4.19
N HIS A 142 19.01 23.30 -3.97
CA HIS A 142 19.83 23.19 -2.76
C HIS A 142 21.02 24.15 -2.92
N THR A 143 20.71 25.44 -2.88
CA THR A 143 21.66 26.52 -2.58
C THR A 143 21.11 27.34 -1.43
N ASP A 144 20.87 26.71 -0.29
CA ASP A 144 20.74 27.46 0.96
C ASP A 144 21.69 26.92 2.04
N HIS A 145 22.86 27.54 2.04
CA HIS A 145 23.80 27.47 3.14
C HIS A 145 23.27 28.33 4.30
N GLY A 146 22.75 27.66 5.33
CA GLY A 146 22.77 28.13 6.70
C GLY A 146 21.59 28.99 7.14
N ASP A 147 20.85 28.52 8.14
CA ASP A 147 20.87 29.14 9.47
C ASP A 147 20.22 28.21 10.50
N HIS A 148 20.83 28.15 11.68
CA HIS A 148 20.22 27.58 12.87
C HIS A 148 19.16 28.57 13.37
N GLY A 149 17.88 28.29 13.11
CA GLY A 149 16.77 29.07 13.63
C GLY A 149 15.69 28.18 14.26
N ASP A 150 15.75 28.02 15.58
CA ASP A 150 14.62 27.58 16.40
C ASP A 150 13.44 28.54 16.17
N HIS A 151 12.41 28.08 15.47
CA HIS A 151 11.10 28.71 15.51
C HIS A 151 10.01 27.64 15.63
N ASP A 152 9.53 27.51 16.87
CA ASP A 152 8.22 26.96 17.22
C ASP A 152 7.13 27.71 16.45
N GLY A 153 6.72 27.13 15.32
CA GLY A 153 5.50 27.47 14.61
C GLY A 153 4.67 26.20 14.51
N HIS A 154 3.43 26.27 14.99
CA HIS A 154 2.44 25.19 14.94
C HIS A 154 2.34 24.55 13.54
N ALA A 155 3.18 23.54 13.28
CA ALA A 155 3.10 22.72 12.10
C ALA A 155 1.87 21.83 12.27
N ALA A 156 0.81 22.18 11.55
CA ALA A 156 -0.32 21.29 11.32
C ALA A 156 0.22 19.89 11.02
N HIS A 157 -0.18 18.92 11.85
CA HIS A 157 0.08 17.50 11.64
C HIS A 157 -0.33 17.12 10.20
N GLY A 158 0.64 16.97 9.29
CA GLY A 158 0.35 16.61 7.89
C GLY A 158 1.45 16.81 6.84
N ALA A 159 2.57 17.48 7.14
CA ALA A 159 3.54 17.91 6.12
C ALA A 159 4.75 16.96 5.89
N HIS A 160 4.56 15.63 5.89
CA HIS A 160 5.62 14.68 5.56
C HIS A 160 5.16 13.61 4.56
N GLY A 161 4.61 14.06 3.44
CA GLY A 161 4.36 13.25 2.27
C GLY A 161 4.43 14.12 1.02
N PRO A 162 4.91 13.58 -0.12
CA PRO A 162 4.94 14.33 -1.37
C PRO A 162 3.52 14.78 -1.71
N LYS A 163 3.33 16.06 -1.99
CA LYS A 163 2.10 16.58 -2.60
C LYS A 163 2.04 16.09 -4.05
N LYS A 164 1.82 14.79 -4.22
CA LYS A 164 1.62 14.13 -5.51
C LYS A 164 0.24 14.53 -5.96
N ASN A 165 0.16 15.55 -6.80
CA ASN A 165 -1.13 16.01 -7.27
C ASN A 165 -1.25 15.71 -8.77
N LEU A 166 -2.47 15.38 -9.17
CA LEU A 166 -2.94 15.47 -10.54
C LEU A 166 -3.56 16.85 -10.67
N ASN A 167 -2.89 17.72 -11.41
CA ASN A 167 -3.31 19.10 -11.61
C ASN A 167 -3.97 19.24 -12.97
N ILE A 168 -5.11 19.92 -12.98
CA ILE A 168 -5.87 20.21 -14.18
C ILE A 168 -6.41 21.63 -14.10
N SER A 169 -6.21 22.39 -15.18
CA SER A 169 -6.91 23.65 -15.40
C SER A 169 -8.30 23.31 -15.93
N ALA A 170 -9.28 23.29 -15.03
CA ALA A 170 -10.62 22.85 -15.30
C ALA A 170 -11.43 23.89 -16.08
N GLU A 171 -12.08 23.43 -17.15
CA GLU A 171 -13.04 24.16 -17.96
C GLU A 171 -14.48 23.78 -17.59
N SER A 172 -14.71 22.54 -17.13
CA SER A 172 -15.99 22.10 -16.59
C SER A 172 -15.86 20.90 -15.67
N VAL A 173 -16.86 20.71 -14.80
CA VAL A 173 -16.97 19.60 -13.86
C VAL A 173 -18.33 18.95 -14.03
N GLN A 174 -18.36 17.68 -14.40
CA GLN A 174 -19.56 16.87 -14.52
C GLN A 174 -19.69 15.92 -13.33
N ILE A 175 -20.61 16.24 -12.43
CA ILE A 175 -20.87 15.48 -11.19
C ILE A 175 -21.81 14.31 -11.48
N ASN A 176 -21.46 13.11 -11.00
CA ASN A 176 -22.28 11.91 -11.17
C ASN A 176 -23.24 11.70 -9.98
N LEU A 177 -24.54 11.98 -10.16
CA LEU A 177 -25.54 11.96 -9.09
C LEU A 177 -25.81 10.55 -8.50
N ARG A 178 -25.39 9.48 -9.17
CA ARG A 178 -25.57 8.11 -8.65
C ARG A 178 -24.63 7.78 -7.49
N ARG A 179 -23.45 8.40 -7.44
CA ARG A 179 -22.34 8.01 -6.55
C ARG A 179 -21.70 9.19 -5.83
N VAL A 180 -22.33 10.37 -5.80
CA VAL A 180 -21.79 11.50 -5.04
C VAL A 180 -21.76 11.13 -3.56
N ASP A 181 -20.55 10.92 -3.05
CA ASP A 181 -20.24 10.66 -1.65
C ASP A 181 -19.77 11.95 -0.97
N ASP A 182 -19.85 12.02 0.36
CA ASP A 182 -19.42 13.20 1.14
C ASP A 182 -17.96 13.61 0.88
N ILE A 183 -17.14 12.63 0.49
CA ILE A 183 -15.72 12.79 0.15
C ILE A 183 -15.51 13.76 -1.02
N TYR A 184 -16.50 13.91 -1.92
CA TYR A 184 -16.50 14.95 -2.95
C TYR A 184 -16.38 16.35 -2.31
N TYR A 185 -17.12 16.63 -1.24
CA TYR A 185 -17.08 17.94 -0.59
C TYR A 185 -15.76 18.18 0.15
N GLU A 186 -15.13 17.13 0.68
CA GLU A 186 -13.86 17.26 1.39
C GLU A 186 -12.67 17.54 0.44
N VAL A 187 -12.61 16.87 -0.70
CA VAL A 187 -11.49 16.99 -1.65
C VAL A 187 -11.66 18.19 -2.59
N LEU A 188 -12.89 18.47 -2.97
CA LEU A 188 -13.22 19.41 -4.03
C LEU A 188 -14.05 20.60 -3.51
N GLY A 189 -14.93 20.41 -2.52
CA GLY A 189 -15.75 21.47 -1.94
C GLY A 189 -14.93 22.66 -1.40
N ALA A 190 -13.80 22.39 -0.72
CA ALA A 190 -12.90 23.45 -0.26
C ALA A 190 -12.27 24.30 -1.40
N GLN A 191 -12.16 23.76 -2.62
CA GLN A 191 -11.67 24.48 -3.81
C GLN A 191 -12.81 25.20 -4.56
N TYR A 192 -14.07 24.95 -4.17
CA TYR A 192 -15.28 25.44 -4.85
C TYR A 192 -16.16 26.35 -3.98
N ASP A 193 -16.02 26.30 -2.64
CA ASP A 193 -16.87 27.01 -1.67
C ASP A 193 -16.83 28.54 -1.80
N ASP A 194 -15.81 29.10 -2.47
CA ASP A 194 -15.74 30.54 -2.80
C ASP A 194 -16.54 30.93 -4.07
N GLY A 195 -17.43 30.06 -4.56
CA GLY A 195 -18.31 30.36 -5.70
C GLY A 195 -17.60 30.33 -7.05
N GLY A 196 -16.52 29.54 -7.14
CA GLY A 196 -15.73 29.41 -8.36
C GLY A 196 -16.46 28.70 -9.50
N PHE A 197 -17.48 27.89 -9.23
CA PHE A 197 -18.22 27.12 -10.25
C PHE A 197 -19.72 27.37 -10.21
N VAL A 198 -20.32 27.46 -11.40
CA VAL A 198 -21.75 27.70 -11.60
C VAL A 198 -22.35 26.68 -12.56
N LEU A 199 -23.64 26.39 -12.39
CA LEU A 199 -24.35 25.44 -13.23
C LEU A 199 -24.36 25.91 -14.70
N ALA A 200 -23.91 25.04 -15.61
CA ALA A 200 -23.70 25.38 -17.01
C ALA A 200 -25.02 25.68 -17.76
N ASP A 201 -26.06 24.92 -17.41
CA ASP A 201 -27.37 24.96 -18.07
C ASP A 201 -28.51 24.86 -17.04
N GLU A 202 -29.70 25.28 -17.43
CA GLU A 202 -30.90 25.07 -16.62
C GLU A 202 -31.23 23.57 -16.57
N VAL A 203 -31.41 23.04 -15.36
CA VAL A 203 -31.73 21.62 -15.14
C VAL A 203 -33.10 21.51 -14.52
N LYS A 204 -34.01 20.86 -15.25
CA LYS A 204 -35.37 20.55 -14.76
C LYS A 204 -35.33 19.19 -14.07
N LEU A 205 -35.61 19.19 -12.77
CA LEU A 205 -35.71 18.00 -11.95
C LEU A 205 -37.05 17.29 -12.22
N SER A 206 -37.08 15.99 -11.98
CA SER A 206 -38.25 15.15 -12.24
C SER A 206 -39.46 15.52 -11.38
N GLY A 207 -39.23 16.00 -10.17
CA GLY A 207 -40.22 16.54 -9.24
C GLY A 207 -40.74 17.93 -9.61
N GLY A 208 -40.31 18.51 -10.73
CA GLY A 208 -40.77 19.80 -11.24
C GLY A 208 -39.99 21.03 -10.74
N ALA A 209 -39.07 20.85 -9.79
CA ALA A 209 -38.12 21.90 -9.40
C ALA A 209 -37.16 22.22 -10.55
N VAL A 210 -36.75 23.49 -10.66
CA VAL A 210 -35.84 23.96 -11.71
C VAL A 210 -34.59 24.53 -11.07
N LEU A 211 -33.44 23.97 -11.41
CA LEU A 211 -32.14 24.50 -11.04
C LEU A 211 -31.73 25.51 -12.11
N ALA A 212 -31.63 26.78 -11.72
CA ALA A 212 -31.33 27.86 -12.64
C ALA A 212 -29.89 27.77 -13.19
N LYS A 213 -29.73 28.09 -14.48
CA LYS A 213 -28.41 28.32 -15.07
C LYS A 213 -27.67 29.41 -14.29
N GLY A 214 -26.39 29.20 -14.00
CA GLY A 214 -25.59 30.14 -13.22
C GLY A 214 -25.71 29.98 -11.69
N ALA A 215 -26.54 29.04 -11.19
CA ALA A 215 -26.59 28.74 -9.78
C ALA A 215 -25.23 28.26 -9.27
N LYS A 216 -24.77 28.82 -8.13
CA LYS A 216 -23.49 28.42 -7.52
C LYS A 216 -23.53 26.96 -7.10
N ILE A 217 -22.42 26.27 -7.32
CA ILE A 217 -22.23 24.92 -6.77
C ILE A 217 -22.38 24.96 -5.25
N SER A 218 -23.14 24.02 -4.69
CA SER A 218 -23.32 23.88 -3.24
C SER A 218 -23.76 22.47 -2.89
N LYS A 219 -23.47 22.04 -1.66
CA LYS A 219 -23.92 20.75 -1.12
C LYS A 219 -25.42 20.58 -1.23
N ALA A 220 -26.18 21.59 -0.81
CA ALA A 220 -27.64 21.57 -0.87
C ALA A 220 -28.18 21.40 -2.30
N LEU A 221 -27.60 22.08 -3.31
CA LEU A 221 -28.02 21.95 -4.70
C LEU A 221 -27.77 20.54 -5.24
N ILE A 222 -26.60 19.96 -4.96
CA ILE A 222 -26.23 18.63 -5.43
C ILE A 222 -27.07 17.56 -4.72
N GLU A 223 -27.31 17.69 -3.40
CA GLU A 223 -28.19 16.79 -2.65
C GLU A 223 -29.63 16.83 -3.17
N GLN A 224 -30.17 18.03 -3.42
CA GLN A 224 -31.51 18.17 -4.01
C GLN A 224 -31.62 17.44 -5.35
N ALA A 225 -30.62 17.58 -6.23
CA ALA A 225 -30.60 16.91 -7.52
C ALA A 225 -30.40 15.39 -7.40
N LYS A 226 -29.58 14.95 -6.44
CA LYS A 226 -29.33 13.54 -6.13
C LYS A 226 -30.60 12.86 -5.63
N ASP A 227 -31.33 13.47 -4.71
CA ASP A 227 -32.55 12.92 -4.15
C ASP A 227 -33.62 12.79 -5.24
N ASP A 228 -33.80 13.82 -6.07
CA ASP A 228 -34.71 13.74 -7.23
C ASP A 228 -34.31 12.63 -8.21
N PHE A 229 -33.01 12.48 -8.49
CA PHE A 229 -32.50 11.39 -9.33
C PHE A 229 -32.82 10.01 -8.74
N LEU A 230 -32.58 9.82 -7.45
CA LEU A 230 -32.84 8.55 -6.76
C LEU A 230 -34.33 8.23 -6.73
N ASP A 231 -35.18 9.23 -6.47
CA ASP A 231 -36.63 9.09 -6.50
C ASP A 231 -37.14 8.74 -7.91
N ALA A 232 -36.61 9.38 -8.95
CA ALA A 232 -36.95 9.06 -10.34
C ALA A 232 -36.55 7.62 -10.71
N VAL A 233 -35.35 7.19 -10.30
CA VAL A 233 -34.88 5.82 -10.52
C VAL A 233 -35.72 4.80 -9.74
N ALA A 234 -36.06 5.09 -8.48
CA ALA A 234 -36.90 4.23 -7.66
C ALA A 234 -38.30 4.06 -8.26
N ASN A 235 -38.96 5.17 -8.61
CA ASN A 235 -40.26 5.17 -9.29
C ASN A 235 -40.23 4.34 -10.58
N ASN A 236 -39.25 4.59 -11.45
CA ASN A 236 -39.15 3.88 -12.72
C ASN A 236 -38.84 2.38 -12.54
N SER A 237 -38.04 2.03 -11.53
CA SER A 237 -37.75 0.64 -11.17
C SER A 237 -39.00 -0.10 -10.69
N GLU A 238 -39.83 0.53 -9.86
CA GLU A 238 -41.10 -0.04 -9.42
C GLU A 238 -42.06 -0.29 -10.60
N LEU A 239 -42.20 0.68 -11.51
CA LEU A 239 -43.00 0.54 -12.73
C LEU A 239 -42.47 -0.60 -13.62
N ASP A 240 -41.16 -0.71 -13.77
CA ASP A 240 -40.51 -1.76 -14.55
C ASP A 240 -40.73 -3.16 -13.94
N ILE A 241 -40.69 -3.27 -12.60
CA ILE A 241 -40.95 -4.52 -11.88
C ILE A 241 -42.43 -4.91 -12.02
N ALA A 242 -43.35 -3.94 -11.88
CA ALA A 242 -44.78 -4.18 -12.06
C ALA A 242 -45.11 -4.63 -13.48
N ALA A 243 -44.61 -3.91 -14.50
CA ALA A 243 -44.78 -4.26 -15.90
C ALA A 243 -44.23 -5.66 -16.21
N ASN A 244 -43.06 -6.02 -15.66
CA ASN A 244 -42.51 -7.38 -15.80
C ASN A 244 -43.39 -8.45 -15.15
N ARG A 245 -43.87 -8.21 -13.93
CA ARG A 245 -44.71 -9.17 -13.20
C ARG A 245 -46.01 -9.46 -13.95
N GLU A 246 -46.66 -8.42 -14.44
CA GLU A 246 -47.89 -8.55 -15.23
C GLU A 246 -47.65 -9.22 -16.58
N ALA A 247 -46.59 -8.83 -17.30
CA ALA A 247 -46.20 -9.50 -18.54
C ALA A 247 -45.99 -11.01 -18.33
N TRP A 248 -45.39 -11.41 -17.20
CA TRP A 248 -45.25 -12.83 -16.83
C TRP A 248 -46.56 -13.52 -16.49
N VAL A 249 -47.58 -12.81 -16.02
CA VAL A 249 -48.92 -13.37 -15.81
C VAL A 249 -49.57 -13.62 -17.17
N ASP A 250 -49.54 -12.65 -18.08
CA ASP A 250 -50.11 -12.75 -19.43
C ASP A 250 -49.46 -13.88 -20.24
N VAL A 251 -48.13 -13.96 -20.22
CA VAL A 251 -47.37 -14.99 -20.94
C VAL A 251 -47.68 -16.40 -20.41
N ARG A 252 -47.79 -16.56 -19.08
CA ARG A 252 -48.13 -17.87 -18.47
C ARG A 252 -49.56 -18.30 -18.76
N ALA A 253 -50.49 -17.35 -18.88
CA ALA A 253 -51.86 -17.62 -19.31
C ALA A 253 -51.93 -18.02 -20.79
N ALA A 254 -51.16 -17.34 -21.66
CA ALA A 254 -51.17 -17.59 -23.09
C ALA A 254 -50.43 -18.87 -23.52
N LEU A 255 -49.36 -19.26 -22.80
CA LEU A 255 -48.50 -20.40 -23.13
C LEU A 255 -48.32 -21.33 -21.91
N PRO A 256 -49.38 -22.04 -21.46
CA PRO A 256 -49.30 -22.90 -20.30
C PRO A 256 -48.33 -24.08 -20.54
N GLY A 257 -47.50 -24.41 -19.55
CA GLY A 257 -46.59 -25.55 -19.58
C GLY A 257 -45.26 -25.34 -20.30
N LYS A 258 -45.06 -24.20 -20.98
CA LYS A 258 -43.79 -23.86 -21.64
C LYS A 258 -42.76 -23.30 -20.66
N ARG A 259 -41.48 -23.56 -20.93
CA ARG A 259 -40.35 -23.12 -20.11
C ARG A 259 -39.91 -21.70 -20.48
N TYR A 260 -39.39 -20.95 -19.50
CA TYR A 260 -39.01 -19.55 -19.67
C TYR A 260 -37.92 -19.30 -20.73
N TRP A 261 -37.13 -20.32 -21.07
CA TRP A 261 -36.03 -20.20 -22.04
C TRP A 261 -36.44 -20.46 -23.49
N GLU A 262 -37.67 -20.94 -23.73
CA GLU A 262 -38.20 -21.22 -25.06
C GLU A 262 -38.41 -19.92 -25.86
N LYS A 263 -38.20 -20.00 -27.18
CA LYS A 263 -38.11 -18.83 -28.07
C LYS A 263 -39.41 -18.03 -28.10
N ASP A 264 -40.53 -18.72 -28.24
CA ASP A 264 -41.87 -18.13 -28.30
C ASP A 264 -42.28 -17.46 -26.97
N VAL A 265 -41.88 -18.02 -25.83
CA VAL A 265 -42.07 -17.41 -24.51
C VAL A 265 -41.28 -16.10 -24.40
N LYS A 266 -40.01 -16.08 -24.84
CA LYS A 266 -39.18 -14.86 -24.83
C LYS A 266 -39.74 -13.78 -25.75
N GLU A 267 -40.14 -14.13 -26.96
CA GLU A 267 -40.71 -13.19 -27.93
C GLU A 267 -42.00 -12.55 -27.41
N LEU A 268 -42.92 -13.37 -26.87
CA LEU A 268 -44.15 -12.87 -26.28
C LEU A 268 -43.90 -12.02 -25.04
N LEU A 269 -42.95 -12.42 -24.18
CA LEU A 269 -42.59 -11.68 -22.98
C LEU A 269 -42.05 -10.28 -23.30
N VAL A 270 -41.13 -10.16 -24.26
CA VAL A 270 -40.59 -8.85 -24.68
C VAL A 270 -41.71 -7.96 -25.22
N LYS A 271 -42.63 -8.52 -26.01
CA LYS A 271 -43.79 -7.79 -26.54
C LYS A 271 -44.72 -7.31 -25.41
N GLN A 272 -45.03 -8.18 -24.45
CA GLN A 272 -45.89 -7.85 -23.31
C GLN A 272 -45.24 -6.79 -22.41
N ILE A 273 -43.96 -6.94 -22.07
CA ILE A 273 -43.22 -5.92 -21.30
C ILE A 273 -43.30 -4.56 -22.01
N SER A 274 -43.05 -4.53 -23.32
CA SER A 274 -43.08 -3.28 -24.09
C SER A 274 -44.47 -2.62 -24.08
N LEU A 275 -45.54 -3.42 -24.21
CA LEU A 275 -46.92 -2.95 -24.10
C LEU A 275 -47.21 -2.37 -22.71
N ARG A 276 -46.89 -3.14 -21.65
CA ARG A 276 -47.10 -2.74 -20.25
C ARG A 276 -46.32 -1.49 -19.86
N LYS A 277 -45.13 -1.30 -20.42
CA LYS A 277 -44.36 -0.05 -20.25
C LYS A 277 -44.99 1.12 -21.01
N ALA A 278 -45.49 0.89 -22.23
CA ALA A 278 -46.16 1.93 -23.02
C ALA A 278 -47.46 2.42 -22.35
N GLU A 279 -48.24 1.53 -21.74
CA GLU A 279 -49.45 1.87 -20.97
C GLU A 279 -49.16 2.80 -19.76
N ARG A 280 -47.94 2.75 -19.23
CA ARG A 280 -47.50 3.52 -18.05
C ARG A 280 -46.58 4.68 -18.39
N LYS A 281 -46.43 5.02 -19.68
CA LYS A 281 -45.42 5.98 -20.15
C LYS A 281 -45.46 7.31 -19.39
N ASP A 282 -46.66 7.80 -19.08
CA ASP A 282 -46.86 9.09 -18.40
C ASP A 282 -46.51 9.05 -16.90
N GLN A 283 -46.30 7.86 -16.31
CA GLN A 283 -45.89 7.68 -14.92
C GLN A 283 -44.36 7.65 -14.76
N TYR A 284 -43.62 7.52 -15.87
CA TYR A 284 -42.16 7.53 -15.83
C TYR A 284 -41.63 8.93 -15.58
N ARG A 285 -40.68 9.02 -14.66
CA ARG A 285 -39.92 10.24 -14.37
C ARG A 285 -38.67 10.29 -15.25
N LEU A 286 -38.26 11.49 -15.67
CA LEU A 286 -37.00 11.68 -16.41
C LEU A 286 -35.86 11.90 -15.41
N PRO A 287 -35.00 10.91 -15.13
CA PRO A 287 -33.90 11.08 -14.20
C PRO A 287 -32.81 11.96 -14.81
N VAL A 288 -32.28 12.90 -14.04
CA VAL A 288 -31.06 13.64 -14.40
C VAL A 288 -29.86 12.94 -13.75
N PRO A 289 -29.00 12.24 -14.50
CA PRO A 289 -27.92 11.44 -13.90
C PRO A 289 -26.66 12.24 -13.55
N SER A 290 -26.53 13.45 -14.08
CA SER A 290 -25.35 14.29 -13.87
C SER A 290 -25.65 15.77 -13.94
N LEU A 291 -24.86 16.57 -13.23
CA LEU A 291 -24.88 18.03 -13.30
C LEU A 291 -23.55 18.54 -13.85
N THR A 292 -23.59 19.51 -14.75
CA THR A 292 -22.38 20.12 -15.32
C THR A 292 -22.21 21.53 -14.77
N PHE A 293 -21.03 21.80 -14.23
CA PHE A 293 -20.62 23.10 -13.71
C PHE A 293 -19.45 23.65 -14.53
N VAL A 294 -19.39 24.97 -14.66
CA VAL A 294 -18.30 25.69 -15.35
C VAL A 294 -17.69 26.73 -14.39
N PRO A 295 -16.39 27.04 -14.50
CA PRO A 295 -15.77 28.07 -13.68
C PRO A 295 -16.36 29.45 -14.01
N ALA A 296 -16.75 30.22 -13.00
CA ALA A 296 -17.23 31.59 -13.14
C ALA A 296 -16.15 32.54 -13.70
N SER A 297 -14.87 32.26 -13.42
CA SER A 297 -13.68 32.99 -13.90
C SER A 297 -13.14 32.50 -15.25
N GLY A 298 -13.76 31.50 -15.88
CA GLY A 298 -13.33 30.89 -17.15
C GLY A 298 -12.46 29.64 -16.99
N GLN A 299 -11.47 29.67 -16.09
CA GLN A 299 -10.66 28.50 -15.71
C GLN A 299 -10.43 28.47 -14.21
N ALA A 300 -10.37 27.27 -13.64
CA ALA A 300 -10.01 27.05 -12.24
C ALA A 300 -8.97 25.93 -12.13
N GLN A 301 -7.92 26.14 -11.32
CA GLN A 301 -6.93 25.12 -11.07
C GLN A 301 -7.48 24.14 -10.04
N ILE A 302 -7.48 22.86 -10.40
CA ILE A 302 -7.89 21.77 -9.53
C ILE A 302 -6.71 20.85 -9.33
N SER A 303 -6.48 20.49 -8.07
CA SER A 303 -5.41 19.60 -7.64
C SER A 303 -6.01 18.45 -6.84
N VAL A 304 -5.76 17.21 -7.28
CA VAL A 304 -6.30 15.99 -6.65
C VAL A 304 -5.21 14.96 -6.45
N ASP A 305 -5.21 14.27 -5.31
CA ASP A 305 -4.30 13.13 -5.08
C ASP A 305 -4.58 11.99 -6.10
N PRO A 306 -3.55 11.40 -6.74
CA PRO A 306 -3.66 10.27 -7.67
C PRO A 306 -4.45 9.06 -7.13
N TYR A 307 -4.57 8.92 -5.80
CA TYR A 307 -5.44 7.92 -5.19
C TYR A 307 -6.92 8.16 -5.51
N TRP A 308 -7.35 9.41 -5.64
CA TRP A 308 -8.75 9.81 -5.84
C TRP A 308 -9.17 9.94 -7.30
N GLY A 309 -8.21 10.11 -8.22
CA GLY A 309 -8.51 10.34 -9.63
C GLY A 309 -7.48 9.82 -10.61
N LYS A 310 -7.84 9.83 -11.89
CA LYS A 310 -6.96 9.48 -13.01
C LYS A 310 -7.12 10.45 -14.16
N LEU A 311 -6.01 10.97 -14.68
CA LEU A 311 -5.97 11.77 -15.91
C LEU A 311 -6.05 10.85 -17.15
N SER A 312 -6.83 11.26 -18.15
CA SER A 312 -6.89 10.57 -19.44
C SER A 312 -5.66 10.83 -20.31
N ASN A 313 -5.14 12.05 -20.26
CA ASN A 313 -3.91 12.47 -20.93
C ASN A 313 -3.09 13.31 -19.92
N PRO A 314 -1.95 12.82 -19.43
CA PRO A 314 -1.21 13.52 -18.38
C PRO A 314 -0.22 14.57 -18.91
N LYS A 315 -0.09 14.69 -20.23
CA LYS A 315 0.85 15.61 -20.86
C LYS A 315 0.44 17.06 -20.62
N GLN A 316 1.35 17.83 -20.02
CA GLN A 316 1.10 19.22 -19.66
C GLN A 316 0.74 20.05 -20.90
N GLY A 317 -0.30 20.87 -20.78
CA GLY A 317 -0.79 21.75 -21.84
C GLY A 317 -1.72 21.06 -22.85
N GLU A 318 -1.93 19.75 -22.76
CA GLU A 318 -2.89 19.03 -23.61
C GLU A 318 -4.26 18.89 -22.96
N LYS A 319 -5.30 18.71 -23.78
CA LYS A 319 -6.66 18.45 -23.30
C LYS A 319 -6.71 17.12 -22.57
N ALA A 320 -7.29 17.15 -21.37
CA ALA A 320 -7.35 16.02 -20.47
C ALA A 320 -8.66 16.01 -19.68
N ASN A 321 -9.06 14.81 -19.26
CA ASN A 321 -10.17 14.60 -18.37
C ASN A 321 -9.64 13.92 -17.10
N LEU A 322 -9.86 14.54 -15.94
CA LEU A 322 -9.58 13.95 -14.64
C LEU A 322 -10.85 13.24 -14.14
N LYS A 323 -10.82 11.91 -14.12
CA LYS A 323 -11.93 11.08 -13.67
C LYS A 323 -11.70 10.66 -12.22
N LEU A 324 -12.67 10.96 -11.35
CA LEU A 324 -12.65 10.63 -9.93
C LEU A 324 -13.29 9.27 -9.64
N LYS A 325 -13.09 8.75 -8.42
CA LYS A 325 -13.63 7.45 -7.97
C LYS A 325 -15.15 7.36 -8.01
N ASP A 326 -15.83 8.44 -7.64
CA ASP A 326 -17.30 8.61 -7.71
C ASP A 326 -17.83 8.70 -9.15
N GLN A 327 -16.94 8.64 -10.16
CA GLN A 327 -17.23 8.84 -11.58
C GLN A 327 -17.53 10.28 -11.98
N THR A 328 -17.31 11.26 -11.11
CA THR A 328 -17.25 12.67 -11.49
C THR A 328 -16.09 12.88 -12.46
N VAL A 329 -16.31 13.69 -13.49
CA VAL A 329 -15.31 13.97 -14.53
C VAL A 329 -15.06 15.47 -14.60
N ILE A 330 -13.81 15.86 -14.49
CA ILE A 330 -13.35 17.23 -14.66
C ILE A 330 -12.71 17.31 -16.04
N PHE A 331 -13.23 18.17 -16.91
CA PHE A 331 -12.71 18.41 -18.25
C PHE A 331 -11.85 19.67 -18.24
N GLY A 332 -10.71 19.63 -18.93
CA GLY A 332 -9.85 20.81 -19.04
C GLY A 332 -8.52 20.52 -19.70
N ILE A 333 -7.50 21.29 -19.28
CA ILE A 333 -6.13 21.18 -19.78
C ILE A 333 -5.25 20.65 -18.64
N ALA A 334 -4.48 19.61 -18.90
CA ALA A 334 -3.55 19.08 -17.91
C ALA A 334 -2.53 20.15 -17.51
N ALA A 335 -2.43 20.43 -16.22
CA ALA A 335 -1.40 21.31 -15.67
C ALA A 335 -0.18 20.47 -15.26
N ASP A 336 0.92 21.14 -14.90
CA ASP A 336 2.11 20.44 -14.41
C ASP A 336 1.71 19.49 -13.28
N SER A 337 1.97 18.20 -13.46
CA SER A 337 1.70 17.11 -12.52
C SER A 337 2.97 16.27 -12.29
N SER A 338 4.14 16.85 -12.58
CA SER A 338 5.45 16.22 -12.48
C SER A 338 5.81 15.84 -11.04
N ILE A 339 6.74 14.89 -10.91
CA ILE A 339 7.19 14.36 -9.62
C ILE A 339 8.70 14.59 -9.52
N GLY A 340 9.12 15.46 -8.61
CA GLY A 340 10.52 15.57 -8.19
C GLY A 340 10.90 14.39 -7.30
N LEU A 341 12.00 13.72 -7.60
CA LEU A 341 12.47 12.53 -6.90
C LEU A 341 14.00 12.57 -6.73
N ASP A 342 14.46 12.40 -5.50
CA ASP A 342 15.87 12.12 -5.20
C ASP A 342 16.13 10.64 -5.36
N VAL A 343 16.82 10.27 -6.44
CA VAL A 343 16.95 8.88 -6.89
C VAL A 343 18.03 8.15 -6.09
N ASP A 344 17.61 7.13 -5.36
CA ASP A 344 18.51 6.25 -4.59
C ASP A 344 18.47 4.79 -5.07
N GLY A 345 17.68 4.49 -6.10
CA GLY A 345 17.65 3.17 -6.72
C GLY A 345 17.14 3.23 -8.15
N ILE A 346 17.74 2.41 -9.00
CA ILE A 346 17.35 2.25 -10.41
C ILE A 346 17.27 0.77 -10.71
N ASP A 347 16.21 0.33 -11.39
CA ASP A 347 15.99 -1.08 -11.71
C ASP A 347 15.41 -1.26 -13.12
N PHE A 348 16.20 -1.91 -13.96
CA PHE A 348 15.86 -2.21 -15.35
C PHE A 348 15.32 -3.63 -15.56
N ARG A 349 15.24 -4.50 -14.54
CA ARG A 349 14.87 -5.90 -14.74
C ARG A 349 13.49 -6.07 -15.39
N HIS A 350 12.52 -5.22 -15.03
CA HIS A 350 11.20 -5.20 -15.69
C HIS A 350 11.28 -4.74 -17.15
N THR A 351 12.16 -3.79 -17.46
CA THR A 351 12.42 -3.30 -18.82
C THR A 351 13.00 -4.41 -19.69
N VAL A 352 14.01 -5.11 -19.16
CA VAL A 352 14.67 -6.26 -19.82
C VAL A 352 13.66 -7.36 -20.10
N MET A 353 12.90 -7.78 -19.10
CA MET A 353 11.87 -8.81 -19.25
C MET A 353 10.85 -8.45 -20.35
N LYS A 354 10.37 -7.19 -20.38
CA LYS A 354 9.45 -6.72 -21.41
C LYS A 354 10.09 -6.51 -22.78
N ALA A 355 11.39 -6.27 -22.85
CA ALA A 355 12.14 -6.23 -24.09
C ALA A 355 12.28 -7.63 -24.69
N GLU A 356 12.66 -8.62 -23.87
CA GLU A 356 12.81 -10.02 -24.26
C GLU A 356 11.48 -10.63 -24.73
N GLU A 357 10.37 -10.38 -24.02
CA GLU A 357 9.02 -10.78 -24.44
C GLU A 357 8.66 -10.25 -25.85
N LYS A 358 9.20 -9.09 -26.22
CA LYS A 358 8.99 -8.43 -27.52
C LYS A 358 10.07 -8.76 -28.55
N GLY A 359 11.08 -9.56 -28.20
CA GLY A 359 12.23 -9.86 -29.06
C GLY A 359 13.16 -8.67 -29.32
N ILE A 360 13.19 -7.70 -28.39
CA ILE A 360 14.07 -6.51 -28.44
C ILE A 360 15.31 -6.80 -27.58
N ASP A 361 16.50 -6.41 -28.04
CA ASP A 361 17.73 -6.51 -27.26
C ASP A 361 17.61 -5.72 -25.94
N PRO A 362 17.85 -6.35 -24.78
CA PRO A 362 17.81 -5.69 -23.46
C PRO A 362 18.65 -4.41 -23.37
N THR A 363 19.84 -4.42 -23.96
CA THR A 363 20.78 -3.28 -23.93
C THR A 363 20.22 -2.11 -24.70
N VAL A 364 19.59 -2.38 -25.85
CA VAL A 364 18.94 -1.37 -26.67
C VAL A 364 17.73 -0.79 -25.96
N ALA A 365 16.93 -1.64 -25.29
CA ALA A 365 15.78 -1.18 -24.51
C ALA A 365 16.20 -0.26 -23.35
N ILE A 366 17.24 -0.64 -22.59
CA ILE A 366 17.77 0.18 -21.49
C ILE A 366 18.32 1.50 -22.00
N ASN A 367 19.16 1.50 -23.04
CA ASN A 367 19.76 2.72 -23.58
C ASN A 367 18.72 3.70 -24.17
N ASN A 368 17.59 3.18 -24.63
CA ASN A 368 16.46 3.98 -25.11
C ASN A 368 15.52 4.44 -23.98
N SER A 369 15.79 4.07 -22.73
CA SER A 369 15.00 4.52 -21.59
C SER A 369 14.98 6.04 -21.51
N TRP A 370 13.84 6.59 -21.11
CA TRP A 370 13.71 8.03 -20.84
C TRP A 370 14.70 8.48 -19.74
N LEU A 371 14.95 7.61 -18.75
CA LEU A 371 15.83 7.91 -17.63
C LEU A 371 17.26 8.21 -18.09
N LEU A 372 17.79 7.40 -19.01
CA LEU A 372 19.17 7.51 -19.51
C LEU A 372 19.38 8.65 -20.52
N GLN A 373 18.34 9.41 -20.87
CA GLN A 373 18.50 10.66 -21.60
C GLN A 373 19.05 11.79 -20.72
N HIS A 374 19.05 11.63 -19.39
CA HIS A 374 19.63 12.57 -18.45
C HIS A 374 21.10 12.23 -18.18
N GLU A 375 22.00 13.20 -18.34
CA GLU A 375 23.45 12.98 -18.25
C GLU A 375 23.89 12.40 -16.90
N ASN A 376 23.31 12.88 -15.80
CA ASN A 376 23.59 12.39 -14.45
C ASN A 376 23.19 10.91 -14.28
N MET A 377 22.00 10.52 -14.73
CA MET A 377 21.50 9.14 -14.67
C MET A 377 22.32 8.22 -15.57
N LYS A 378 22.68 8.70 -16.76
CA LYS A 378 23.53 7.97 -17.69
C LYS A 378 24.92 7.71 -17.09
N ALA A 379 25.52 8.72 -16.45
CA ALA A 379 26.81 8.54 -15.79
C ALA A 379 26.79 7.47 -14.68
N ILE A 380 25.70 7.41 -13.90
CA ILE A 380 25.50 6.36 -12.88
C ILE A 380 25.41 4.97 -13.54
N TRP A 381 24.66 4.84 -14.63
CA TRP A 381 24.55 3.58 -15.36
C TRP A 381 25.87 3.12 -15.98
N GLU A 382 26.67 4.04 -16.53
CA GLU A 382 28.00 3.70 -17.06
C GLU A 382 28.96 3.20 -15.95
N LYS A 383 28.94 3.84 -14.77
CA LYS A 383 29.68 3.35 -13.59
C LYS A 383 29.22 1.96 -13.20
N HIS A 384 27.92 1.71 -13.16
CA HIS A 384 27.35 0.40 -12.84
C HIS A 384 27.86 -0.69 -13.77
N LYS A 385 27.81 -0.48 -15.09
CA LYS A 385 28.31 -1.44 -16.08
C LYS A 385 29.79 -1.80 -15.87
N LEU A 386 30.63 -0.82 -15.53
CA LEU A 386 32.04 -1.06 -15.22
C LEU A 386 32.20 -1.98 -14.00
N ILE A 387 31.39 -1.77 -12.96
CA ILE A 387 31.43 -2.54 -11.71
C ILE A 387 30.97 -3.98 -11.96
N THR A 388 29.88 -4.15 -12.72
CA THR A 388 29.38 -5.47 -13.11
C THR A 388 30.39 -6.21 -13.97
N ALA A 389 31.08 -5.54 -14.89
CA ALA A 389 32.16 -6.14 -15.68
C ALA A 389 33.33 -6.61 -14.79
N LYS A 390 33.75 -5.80 -13.82
CA LYS A 390 34.77 -6.18 -12.82
C LYS A 390 34.31 -7.32 -11.91
N LEU A 391 33.02 -7.35 -11.57
CA LEU A 391 32.43 -8.46 -10.81
C LEU A 391 32.50 -9.75 -11.61
N GLU A 392 32.08 -9.71 -12.88
CA GLU A 392 32.12 -10.85 -13.81
C GLU A 392 33.54 -11.40 -13.90
N GLU A 393 34.55 -10.54 -14.10
CA GLU A 393 35.95 -10.95 -14.12
C GLU A 393 36.38 -11.64 -12.81
N ARG A 394 36.04 -11.04 -11.66
CA ARG A 394 36.40 -11.58 -10.33
C ARG A 394 35.80 -12.97 -10.05
N ILE A 395 34.60 -13.24 -10.56
CA ILE A 395 33.89 -14.50 -10.28
C ILE A 395 33.99 -15.52 -11.41
N LYS A 396 34.56 -15.13 -12.56
CA LYS A 396 34.77 -15.98 -13.74
C LYS A 396 35.49 -17.28 -13.39
N ASP A 397 36.56 -17.18 -12.60
CA ASP A 397 37.38 -18.34 -12.19
C ASP A 397 36.64 -19.29 -11.23
N LYS A 398 35.53 -18.84 -10.64
CA LYS A 398 34.67 -19.65 -9.76
C LYS A 398 33.53 -20.34 -10.51
N GLY A 399 33.43 -20.15 -11.83
CA GLY A 399 32.34 -20.72 -12.64
C GLY A 399 30.97 -20.10 -12.36
N HIS A 400 30.92 -18.93 -11.71
CA HIS A 400 29.70 -18.19 -11.46
C HIS A 400 29.53 -17.06 -12.47
N LYS A 401 28.30 -16.55 -12.62
CA LYS A 401 27.97 -15.36 -13.40
C LYS A 401 27.24 -14.35 -12.51
N PRO A 402 27.31 -13.05 -12.81
CA PRO A 402 26.52 -12.05 -12.11
C PRO A 402 25.03 -12.40 -12.22
N THR A 403 24.27 -12.14 -11.16
CA THR A 403 22.82 -12.34 -11.15
C THR A 403 22.13 -11.19 -11.91
N GLU A 404 20.86 -11.35 -12.30
CA GLU A 404 20.10 -10.26 -12.93
C GLU A 404 20.03 -9.00 -12.05
N ASN A 405 20.03 -9.18 -10.72
CA ASN A 405 20.10 -8.05 -9.79
C ASN A 405 21.43 -7.31 -9.91
N ASP A 406 22.54 -8.03 -10.05
CA ASP A 406 23.86 -7.42 -10.18
C ASP A 406 24.06 -6.71 -11.52
N ILE A 407 23.28 -7.09 -12.55
CA ILE A 407 23.42 -6.57 -13.92
C ILE A 407 22.49 -5.38 -14.17
N TYR A 408 21.27 -5.42 -13.63
CA TYR A 408 20.20 -4.50 -14.03
C TYR A 408 19.68 -3.61 -12.90
N ARG A 409 20.19 -3.75 -11.67
CA ARG A 409 19.75 -2.95 -10.53
C ARG A 409 20.91 -2.22 -9.87
N ILE A 410 20.74 -0.92 -9.73
CA ILE A 410 21.64 -0.01 -9.02
C ILE A 410 21.00 0.31 -7.67
N ASN A 411 21.75 0.10 -6.58
CA ASN A 411 21.27 0.37 -5.23
C ASN A 411 21.83 1.69 -4.68
N TRP A 412 21.26 2.14 -3.56
CA TRP A 412 21.63 3.40 -2.95
C TRP A 412 23.08 3.45 -2.45
N GLN A 413 23.66 2.31 -2.04
CA GLN A 413 25.05 2.25 -1.55
C GLN A 413 26.03 2.51 -2.70
N GLU A 414 25.72 1.98 -3.89
CA GLU A 414 26.49 2.21 -5.09
C GLU A 414 26.38 3.67 -5.56
N ILE A 415 25.17 4.24 -5.59
CA ILE A 415 24.96 5.65 -5.96
C ILE A 415 25.72 6.57 -5.01
N ALA A 416 25.57 6.36 -3.70
CA ALA A 416 26.19 7.18 -2.66
C ALA A 416 27.72 7.02 -2.62
N GLY A 417 28.22 5.78 -2.61
CA GLY A 417 29.66 5.50 -2.48
C GLY A 417 30.49 5.95 -3.68
N LEU A 418 29.85 6.14 -4.84
CA LEU A 418 30.52 6.48 -6.10
C LEU A 418 30.19 7.87 -6.63
N GLN A 419 29.45 8.67 -5.86
CA GLN A 419 29.02 10.01 -6.27
C GLN A 419 30.22 10.89 -6.67
N GLU A 420 31.29 10.86 -5.88
CA GLU A 420 32.51 11.67 -6.09
C GLU A 420 33.55 11.02 -7.01
N LYS A 421 33.31 9.79 -7.49
CA LYS A 421 34.29 9.04 -8.29
C LYS A 421 34.07 9.21 -9.79
N THR A 422 35.15 9.38 -10.55
CA THR A 422 35.10 9.34 -12.02
C THR A 422 35.20 7.91 -12.54
N ILE A 423 34.80 7.69 -13.79
CA ILE A 423 34.93 6.37 -14.44
C ILE A 423 36.41 5.95 -14.51
N GLU A 424 37.30 6.88 -14.84
CA GLU A 424 38.75 6.65 -14.94
C GLU A 424 39.35 6.22 -13.60
N GLU A 425 38.95 6.84 -12.48
CA GLU A 425 39.38 6.40 -11.15
C GLU A 425 38.93 4.96 -10.87
N LEU A 426 37.67 4.64 -11.16
CA LEU A 426 37.10 3.32 -10.92
C LEU A 426 37.73 2.23 -11.80
N GLU A 427 38.15 2.56 -13.02
CA GLU A 427 38.85 1.62 -13.92
C GLU A 427 40.15 1.09 -13.30
N THR A 428 40.86 1.94 -12.55
CA THR A 428 42.11 1.56 -11.87
C THR A 428 41.91 0.74 -10.60
N MET A 429 40.72 0.81 -10.00
CA MET A 429 40.39 0.11 -8.76
C MET A 429 39.96 -1.34 -9.01
N SER A 430 40.30 -2.24 -8.10
CA SER A 430 39.73 -3.59 -8.05
C SER A 430 38.27 -3.55 -7.57
N HIS A 431 37.49 -4.57 -7.91
CA HIS A 431 36.11 -4.69 -7.44
C HIS A 431 36.00 -4.67 -5.90
N ALA A 432 36.98 -5.21 -5.18
CA ALA A 432 36.97 -5.21 -3.71
C ALA A 432 37.20 -3.81 -3.12
N GLU A 433 38.06 -3.00 -3.75
CA GLU A 433 38.30 -1.61 -3.35
C GLU A 433 37.08 -0.73 -3.61
N ILE A 434 36.37 -0.97 -4.71
CA ILE A 434 35.11 -0.27 -5.03
C ILE A 434 34.05 -0.56 -3.95
N LEU A 435 33.85 -1.84 -3.60
CA LEU A 435 32.89 -2.22 -2.55
C LEU A 435 33.24 -1.59 -1.18
N ALA A 436 34.51 -1.31 -0.91
CA ALA A 436 34.91 -0.65 0.34
C ALA A 436 34.53 0.83 0.41
N LEU A 437 34.16 1.46 -0.72
CA LEU A 437 33.64 2.83 -0.77
C LEU A 437 32.15 2.89 -0.37
N TYR A 438 31.45 1.76 -0.38
CA TYR A 438 30.02 1.73 -0.18
C TYR A 438 29.66 2.03 1.29
N PRO A 439 28.66 2.89 1.55
CA PRO A 439 28.14 3.13 2.88
C PRO A 439 27.74 1.82 3.59
N GLY A 440 28.01 1.75 4.89
CA GLY A 440 27.78 0.55 5.68
C GLY A 440 26.31 0.36 6.09
N ASP A 441 25.96 -0.86 6.53
CA ASP A 441 24.59 -1.21 6.98
C ASP A 441 24.07 -0.35 8.15
N ILE A 442 24.97 0.25 8.95
CA ILE A 442 24.60 1.14 10.05
C ILE A 442 24.12 2.49 9.52
N GLU A 443 24.74 3.00 8.46
CA GLU A 443 24.37 4.27 7.82
C GLU A 443 23.03 4.14 7.11
N GLY A 444 22.75 2.94 6.57
CA GLY A 444 21.49 2.56 5.96
C GLY A 444 20.57 1.69 6.83
N PHE A 445 20.59 1.84 8.17
CA PHE A 445 19.93 0.90 9.10
C PHE A 445 18.50 0.52 8.68
N ALA A 446 17.67 1.48 8.26
CA ALA A 446 16.31 1.21 7.78
C ALA A 446 16.12 1.48 6.28
N GLY A 447 17.19 1.82 5.57
CA GLY A 447 17.20 2.34 4.19
C GLY A 447 18.12 3.55 4.01
N PRO A 448 18.20 4.09 2.79
CA PRO A 448 19.02 5.26 2.45
C PRO A 448 18.63 6.47 3.29
N ASN A 449 19.64 7.15 3.82
CA ASN A 449 19.45 8.28 4.72
C ASN A 449 19.65 9.62 3.99
N HIS A 450 18.57 10.13 3.39
CA HIS A 450 18.51 11.40 2.67
C HIS A 450 18.80 12.64 3.54
N SER A 451 18.94 12.50 4.86
CA SER A 451 19.38 13.62 5.72
C SER A 451 20.90 13.75 5.83
N LYS A 452 21.64 12.73 5.42
CA LYS A 452 23.12 12.67 5.53
C LYS A 452 23.82 12.47 4.20
N ILE A 453 23.12 11.89 3.24
CA ILE A 453 23.63 11.55 1.92
C ILE A 453 22.77 12.27 0.89
N GLU A 454 23.41 13.03 0.02
CA GLU A 454 22.75 13.67 -1.11
C GLU A 454 22.59 12.66 -2.24
N PHE A 455 21.41 12.67 -2.87
CA PHE A 455 21.10 11.80 -4.01
C PHE A 455 20.77 12.65 -5.23
N PRO A 456 21.04 12.14 -6.44
CA PRO A 456 20.75 12.88 -7.66
C PRO A 456 19.24 13.06 -7.84
N SER A 457 18.81 14.30 -8.00
CA SER A 457 17.40 14.64 -8.17
C SER A 457 17.00 14.65 -9.66
N ILE A 458 15.80 14.16 -9.96
CA ILE A 458 15.16 14.25 -11.28
C ILE A 458 13.70 14.69 -11.15
N THR A 459 13.19 15.41 -12.15
CA THR A 459 11.77 15.74 -12.25
C THR A 459 11.14 14.90 -13.34
N VAL A 460 10.29 13.96 -12.96
CA VAL A 460 9.62 13.03 -13.87
C VAL A 460 8.31 13.65 -14.37
N PRO A 461 8.16 13.92 -15.67
CA PRO A 461 6.90 14.37 -16.25
C PRO A 461 5.81 13.31 -16.01
N ARG A 462 4.58 13.76 -15.72
CA ARG A 462 3.47 12.82 -15.40
C ARG A 462 3.18 11.84 -16.53
N GLU A 463 3.36 12.26 -17.78
CA GLU A 463 3.20 11.42 -18.96
C GLU A 463 4.15 10.23 -19.03
N GLN A 464 5.32 10.30 -18.37
CA GLN A 464 6.26 9.17 -18.29
C GLN A 464 5.91 8.20 -17.17
N VAL A 465 4.98 8.55 -16.27
CA VAL A 465 4.65 7.76 -15.09
C VAL A 465 3.54 6.77 -15.43
N ARG A 466 3.92 5.50 -15.53
CA ARG A 466 2.98 4.40 -15.71
C ARG A 466 2.24 4.07 -14.42
N PHE A 467 2.98 4.03 -13.32
CA PHE A 467 2.47 3.67 -12.01
C PHE A 467 3.39 4.17 -10.91
N GLU A 468 2.83 4.80 -9.87
CA GLU A 468 3.59 5.21 -8.71
C GLU A 468 2.94 4.77 -7.39
N SER A 469 3.78 4.49 -6.40
CA SER A 469 3.36 4.23 -5.02
C SER A 469 4.56 4.37 -4.09
N VAL A 470 4.29 4.58 -2.80
CA VAL A 470 5.30 4.28 -1.78
C VAL A 470 5.45 2.77 -1.65
N PHE A 471 6.50 2.28 -0.97
CA PHE A 471 6.66 0.85 -0.67
C PHE A 471 5.59 0.35 0.31
N SER A 472 4.42 0.09 -0.26
CA SER A 472 3.19 -0.33 0.40
C SER A 472 2.65 -1.57 -0.30
N PRO A 473 1.63 -2.23 0.27
CA PRO A 473 0.96 -3.37 -0.38
C PRO A 473 0.45 -3.10 -1.80
N ARG A 474 0.26 -1.82 -2.16
CA ARG A 474 -0.19 -1.42 -3.50
C ARG A 474 0.90 -1.56 -4.56
N TRP A 475 2.18 -1.46 -4.19
CA TRP A 475 3.27 -1.40 -5.17
C TRP A 475 3.42 -2.69 -5.96
N ASN A 476 3.47 -3.84 -5.27
CA ASN A 476 3.56 -5.17 -5.87
C ASN A 476 3.14 -6.27 -4.89
N THR A 477 3.05 -7.51 -5.38
CA THR A 477 2.68 -8.69 -4.58
C THR A 477 3.73 -9.03 -3.51
N TYR A 478 5.02 -8.71 -3.74
CA TYR A 478 6.08 -8.87 -2.72
C TYR A 478 5.78 -8.03 -1.47
N TYR A 479 5.55 -6.73 -1.59
CA TYR A 479 5.20 -5.89 -0.45
C TYR A 479 3.85 -6.26 0.14
N ALA A 480 2.86 -6.64 -0.67
CA ALA A 480 1.57 -7.09 -0.15
C ALA A 480 1.70 -8.30 0.78
N THR A 481 2.44 -9.32 0.35
CA THR A 481 2.72 -10.52 1.16
C THR A 481 3.61 -10.21 2.36
N TYR A 482 4.67 -9.42 2.16
CA TYR A 482 5.56 -8.94 3.23
C TYR A 482 4.76 -8.29 4.36
N PHE A 483 3.96 -7.26 4.07
CA PHE A 483 3.19 -6.53 5.09
C PHE A 483 2.09 -7.40 5.71
N THR A 484 1.49 -8.31 4.95
CA THR A 484 0.48 -9.24 5.50
C THR A 484 1.10 -10.18 6.54
N ILE A 485 2.20 -10.85 6.19
CA ILE A 485 2.83 -11.86 7.06
C ILE A 485 3.49 -11.18 8.27
N THR A 486 4.24 -10.11 8.04
CA THR A 486 4.92 -9.37 9.13
C THR A 486 3.93 -8.62 10.02
N GLY A 487 2.86 -8.05 9.45
CA GLY A 487 1.80 -7.37 10.20
C GLY A 487 1.01 -8.33 11.07
N LEU A 488 0.63 -9.51 10.55
CA LEU A 488 -0.01 -10.54 11.34
C LEU A 488 0.91 -11.00 12.49
N HIS A 489 2.19 -11.26 12.21
CA HIS A 489 3.16 -11.61 13.25
C HIS A 489 3.30 -10.48 14.30
N GLY A 490 3.33 -9.22 13.90
CA GLY A 490 3.33 -8.08 14.83
C GLY A 490 2.10 -8.04 15.74
N LEU A 491 0.90 -8.34 15.21
CA LEU A 491 -0.30 -8.49 16.04
C LEU A 491 -0.17 -9.64 17.05
N HIS A 492 0.47 -10.75 16.66
CA HIS A 492 0.76 -11.86 17.57
C HIS A 492 1.71 -11.45 18.69
N VAL A 493 2.79 -10.72 18.38
CA VAL A 493 3.73 -10.17 19.38
C VAL A 493 2.99 -9.27 20.36
N ILE A 494 2.16 -8.35 19.86
CA ILE A 494 1.36 -7.43 20.71
C ILE A 494 0.42 -8.22 21.62
N ALA A 495 -0.33 -9.19 21.08
CA ALA A 495 -1.26 -10.00 21.86
C ALA A 495 -0.55 -10.78 22.97
N GLY A 496 0.59 -11.41 22.65
CA GLY A 496 1.43 -12.09 23.63
C GLY A 496 1.94 -11.15 24.72
N ALA A 497 2.43 -9.96 24.32
CA ALA A 497 3.00 -8.99 25.23
C ALA A 497 1.94 -8.44 26.19
N LEU A 498 0.70 -8.22 25.73
CA LEU A 498 -0.42 -7.82 26.57
C LEU A 498 -0.78 -8.88 27.62
N VAL A 499 -0.78 -10.16 27.23
CA VAL A 499 -1.04 -11.28 28.17
C VAL A 499 0.07 -11.40 29.22
N LEU A 500 1.34 -11.30 28.79
CA LEU A 500 2.48 -11.34 29.71
C LEU A 500 2.52 -10.11 30.64
N ALA A 501 2.22 -8.93 30.13
CA ALA A 501 2.06 -7.71 30.93
C ALA A 501 0.94 -7.85 31.96
N TYR A 502 -0.19 -8.44 31.58
CA TYR A 502 -1.27 -8.73 32.51
C TYR A 502 -0.79 -9.61 33.69
N TYR A 503 0.02 -10.65 33.41
CA TYR A 503 0.61 -11.47 34.47
C TYR A 503 1.59 -10.71 35.35
N LEU A 504 2.38 -9.80 34.78
CA LEU A 504 3.32 -8.96 35.53
C LEU A 504 2.59 -8.01 36.50
N PHE A 505 1.59 -7.27 36.01
CA PHE A 505 0.94 -6.21 36.79
C PHE A 505 -0.17 -6.72 37.71
N PHE A 506 -0.95 -7.73 37.28
CA PHE A 506 -2.11 -8.23 38.03
C PHE A 506 -1.89 -9.62 38.64
N GLY A 507 -0.74 -10.26 38.39
CA GLY A 507 -0.43 -11.60 38.91
C GLY A 507 -0.21 -11.67 40.43
N ARG A 508 -0.02 -10.55 41.12
CA ARG A 508 0.35 -10.52 42.54
C ARG A 508 -0.69 -11.20 43.45
N LYS A 509 -1.98 -10.97 43.19
CA LYS A 509 -3.06 -11.59 43.94
C LYS A 509 -3.05 -13.11 43.76
N MET A 510 -2.95 -13.58 42.51
CA MET A 510 -2.88 -15.00 42.18
C MET A 510 -1.67 -15.69 42.82
N TYR A 511 -0.51 -15.02 42.80
CA TYR A 511 0.71 -15.54 43.42
C TYR A 511 0.58 -15.72 44.93
N ASN A 512 -0.05 -14.77 45.63
CA ASN A 512 -0.22 -14.83 47.07
C ASN A 512 -1.24 -15.89 47.52
N GLU A 513 -2.31 -16.08 46.73
CA GLU A 513 -3.34 -17.09 47.02
C GLU A 513 -2.82 -18.51 46.75
N ASN A 514 -2.28 -18.75 45.55
CA ASN A 514 -1.61 -20.00 45.21
C ASN A 514 -0.56 -19.76 44.10
N PRO A 515 0.75 -19.81 44.42
CA PRO A 515 1.82 -19.59 43.46
C PRO A 515 1.75 -20.47 42.21
N GLU A 516 1.20 -21.69 42.33
CA GLU A 516 1.06 -22.63 41.20
C GLU A 516 0.08 -22.14 40.15
N TRP A 517 -0.94 -21.36 40.53
CA TRP A 517 -1.90 -20.81 39.57
C TRP A 517 -1.24 -19.82 38.61
N LEU A 518 -0.39 -18.94 39.12
CA LEU A 518 0.33 -18.01 38.27
C LEU A 518 1.41 -18.74 37.46
N ALA A 519 2.14 -19.67 38.07
CA ALA A 519 3.17 -20.43 37.37
C ALA A 519 2.58 -21.20 36.17
N ASN A 520 1.45 -21.87 36.34
CA ASN A 520 0.80 -22.61 35.25
C ASN A 520 0.27 -21.67 34.14
N ARG A 521 -0.26 -20.49 34.49
CA ARG A 521 -0.69 -19.49 33.49
C ARG A 521 0.46 -18.89 32.71
N VAL A 522 1.57 -18.60 33.39
CA VAL A 522 2.81 -18.11 32.76
C VAL A 522 3.43 -19.19 31.88
N GLU A 523 3.34 -20.47 32.24
CA GLU A 523 3.73 -21.58 31.36
C GLU A 523 2.93 -21.56 30.05
N ILE A 524 1.60 -21.46 30.14
CA ILE A 524 0.70 -21.45 28.98
C ILE A 524 0.93 -20.19 28.11
N GLY A 525 1.02 -19.01 28.73
CA GLY A 525 1.36 -17.78 28.00
C GLY A 525 2.77 -17.83 27.41
N GLY A 526 3.70 -18.51 28.08
CA GLY A 526 5.05 -18.73 27.59
C GLY A 526 5.08 -19.65 26.37
N LEU A 527 4.26 -20.70 26.31
CA LEU A 527 4.12 -21.54 25.11
C LEU A 527 3.66 -20.72 23.90
N PHE A 528 2.70 -19.81 24.08
CA PHE A 528 2.32 -18.84 23.05
C PHE A 528 3.49 -17.96 22.64
N TRP A 529 4.23 -17.41 23.60
CA TRP A 529 5.39 -16.55 23.34
C TRP A 529 6.51 -17.27 22.58
N HIS A 530 6.85 -18.50 22.96
CA HIS A 530 7.84 -19.32 22.26
C HIS A 530 7.45 -19.58 20.81
N PHE A 531 6.15 -19.70 20.54
CA PHE A 531 5.66 -19.85 19.18
C PHE A 531 5.81 -18.58 18.34
N VAL A 532 5.60 -17.40 18.94
CA VAL A 532 5.88 -16.11 18.29
C VAL A 532 7.33 -16.09 17.77
N ASP A 533 8.29 -16.48 18.61
CA ASP A 533 9.70 -16.51 18.21
C ASP A 533 9.98 -17.55 17.12
N LEU A 534 9.35 -18.72 17.20
CA LEU A 534 9.45 -19.75 16.17
C LEU A 534 8.99 -19.25 14.81
N VAL A 535 7.85 -18.56 14.74
CA VAL A 535 7.35 -17.95 13.48
C VAL A 535 8.38 -16.97 12.92
N TRP A 536 9.02 -16.16 13.78
CA TRP A 536 10.03 -15.20 13.35
C TRP A 536 11.30 -15.86 12.78
N ILE A 537 11.74 -16.98 13.36
CA ILE A 537 12.90 -17.76 12.89
C ILE A 537 12.72 -18.22 11.44
N PHE A 538 11.49 -18.51 11.00
CA PHE A 538 11.20 -18.84 9.60
C PHE A 538 10.97 -17.60 8.73
N LEU A 539 10.29 -16.59 9.28
CA LEU A 539 9.97 -15.37 8.56
C LEU A 539 11.24 -14.61 8.15
N PHE A 540 12.21 -14.46 9.06
CA PHE A 540 13.45 -13.72 8.78
C PHE A 540 14.22 -14.28 7.57
N PRO A 541 14.58 -15.57 7.48
CA PRO A 541 15.25 -16.12 6.30
C PRO A 541 14.42 -15.98 5.02
N ILE A 542 13.12 -16.24 5.08
CA ILE A 542 12.23 -16.23 3.90
C ILE A 542 12.10 -14.83 3.28
N LEU A 543 12.11 -13.76 4.10
CA LEU A 543 11.94 -12.39 3.62
C LEU A 543 13.26 -11.63 3.44
N TYR A 544 14.28 -11.89 4.28
CA TYR A 544 15.54 -11.12 4.31
C TYR A 544 16.72 -11.80 3.61
N LEU A 545 16.74 -13.13 3.54
CA LEU A 545 17.90 -13.88 3.02
C LEU A 545 17.63 -14.57 1.70
N MET A 546 16.39 -15.02 1.49
CA MET A 546 15.90 -15.41 0.19
C MET A 546 15.50 -14.14 -0.53
#